data_AF-A0A6A7AJ77-F1
#
_entry.id   AF-A0A6A7AJ77-F1
#
_cell.length_a   1.000
_cell.length_b   1.000
_cell.length_c   1.000
_cell.angle_alpha   90.00
_cell.angle_beta   90.00
_cell.angle_gamma   90.00
#
_symmetry.space_group_name_H-M   'P 1'
#
loop_
_entity.id
_entity.type
_entity.pdbx_description
1 polymer ?
#
loop_
_entity_poly.entity_id
_entity_poly.type
_entity_poly.pdbx_seq_one_letter_code
_entity_poly.pdbx_strand_id
1 'polypeptide(L)'
;MQLDSSNLEQTPAHSDNGSAFLTEITAVLRTKTQHTWRVCQLPKHSSLPYVALDPEVMRYLCWSNNPNELWLDVYFNPLEPNLSQAYNVAGLRPVVREKDGDAFILQDEKKRFYLWKPWDGDLLRVKDVWTKGFDSNEKIVEHLIIYMSGVERGAEIIYRDIEID
;
A
#
# COMPACT_ATOMS: atom_id res chain seq x y z
N MET A 1 -70.10 9.74 65.63
CA MET A 1 -69.23 8.65 66.13
C MET A 1 -67.82 8.97 65.67
N GLN A 2 -66.90 9.17 66.63
CA GLN A 2 -65.43 9.00 66.58
C GLN A 2 -64.64 9.75 65.49
N LEU A 3 -63.83 10.77 65.84
CA LEU A 3 -62.44 10.78 66.41
C LEU A 3 -61.51 11.24 65.27
N ASP A 4 -61.08 12.50 65.21
CA ASP A 4 -59.89 13.11 65.87
C ASP A 4 -58.55 12.84 65.15
N SER A 5 -57.65 13.82 65.26
CA SER A 5 -56.20 13.82 64.97
C SER A 5 -55.65 14.42 63.66
N SER A 6 -55.19 15.67 63.79
CA SER A 6 -53.79 16.11 63.63
C SER A 6 -53.00 15.71 62.37
N ASN A 7 -52.65 16.69 61.51
CA ASN A 7 -51.32 17.34 61.51
C ASN A 7 -51.14 18.23 60.27
N LEU A 8 -50.61 19.43 60.53
CA LEU A 8 -50.30 20.47 59.56
C LEU A 8 -48.97 20.14 58.88
N GLU A 9 -48.99 19.86 57.58
CA GLU A 9 -47.79 19.65 56.78
C GLU A 9 -47.00 20.96 56.63
N GLN A 10 -45.71 20.86 56.94
CA GLN A 10 -44.70 21.89 56.78
C GLN A 10 -44.25 21.97 55.32
N THR A 11 -44.21 23.18 54.78
CA THR A 11 -43.31 23.53 53.66
C THR A 11 -42.03 24.13 54.24
N PRO A 12 -40.86 23.78 53.69
CA PRO A 12 -40.11 24.81 52.98
C PRO A 12 -39.39 24.31 51.72
N ALA A 13 -39.08 25.26 50.85
CA ALA A 13 -38.26 25.10 49.65
C ALA A 13 -36.77 24.94 49.96
N HIS A 14 -36.09 24.03 49.24
CA HIS A 14 -34.63 23.97 49.00
C HIS A 14 -34.43 23.05 47.77
N SER A 15 -34.03 23.56 46.60
CA SER A 15 -32.65 23.76 46.10
C SER A 15 -31.77 22.50 46.12
N ASP A 16 -31.52 22.02 44.90
CA ASP A 16 -30.29 21.41 44.36
C ASP A 16 -29.58 20.29 45.14
N ASN A 17 -29.66 19.08 44.58
CA ASN A 17 -28.54 18.38 43.92
C ASN A 17 -28.77 16.86 43.93
N GLY A 18 -29.33 16.35 42.83
CA GLY A 18 -29.37 14.92 42.49
C GLY A 18 -27.97 14.41 42.12
N SER A 19 -27.08 14.36 43.10
CA SER A 19 -25.66 14.00 43.00
C SER A 19 -25.40 12.47 43.04
N ALA A 20 -26.33 11.63 42.59
CA ALA A 20 -26.17 10.17 42.71
C ALA A 20 -26.57 9.36 41.48
N PHE A 21 -26.88 9.98 40.33
CA PHE A 21 -27.24 9.26 39.09
C PHE A 21 -26.34 9.59 37.89
N LEU A 22 -25.18 10.20 38.14
CA LEU A 22 -24.13 10.47 37.15
C LEU A 22 -22.78 9.87 37.55
N THR A 23 -22.78 8.84 38.40
CA THR A 23 -21.56 8.14 38.82
C THR A 23 -21.42 6.75 38.17
N GLU A 24 -22.50 6.19 37.62
CA GLU A 24 -22.48 4.86 36.98
C GLU A 24 -22.33 4.89 35.44
N ILE A 25 -22.71 5.98 34.77
CA ILE A 25 -22.54 6.09 33.30
C ILE A 25 -21.09 6.47 32.93
N THR A 26 -20.32 6.99 33.89
CA THR A 26 -18.91 7.37 33.70
C THR A 26 -17.92 6.23 33.98
N ALA A 27 -18.40 5.06 34.43
CA ALA A 27 -17.57 3.88 34.67
C ALA A 27 -17.55 2.89 33.49
N VAL A 28 -18.55 2.93 32.60
CA VAL A 28 -18.61 2.05 31.42
C VAL A 28 -17.86 2.62 30.21
N LEU A 29 -17.53 3.93 30.21
CA LEU A 29 -16.73 4.58 29.17
C LEU A 29 -15.23 4.67 29.53
N ARG A 30 -14.75 3.79 30.41
CA ARG A 30 -13.34 3.74 30.85
C ARG A 30 -12.61 2.44 30.52
N THR A 31 -13.09 1.68 29.54
CA THR A 31 -12.22 0.84 28.69
C THR A 31 -11.90 1.62 27.42
N LYS A 32 -11.23 2.77 27.58
CA LYS A 32 -10.52 3.44 26.49
C LYS A 32 -9.40 2.51 26.06
N THR A 33 -9.70 1.67 25.08
CA THR A 33 -8.90 1.51 23.87
C THR A 33 -7.44 1.90 24.06
N GLN A 34 -6.65 1.00 24.65
CA GLN A 34 -5.23 0.90 24.28
C GLN A 34 -5.17 0.26 22.89
N HIS A 35 -5.69 0.97 21.88
CA HIS A 35 -5.06 0.89 20.57
C HIS A 35 -3.73 1.60 20.76
N THR A 36 -2.71 0.82 21.13
CA THR A 36 -1.35 1.20 20.82
C THR A 36 -1.35 1.46 19.33
N TRP A 37 -1.28 2.72 18.91
CA TRP A 37 -0.77 3.06 17.61
C TRP A 37 0.61 2.40 17.60
N ARG A 38 0.71 1.20 17.01
CA ARG A 38 2.00 0.72 16.56
C ARG A 38 2.50 1.88 15.74
N VAL A 39 3.60 2.50 16.18
CA VAL A 39 4.41 3.28 15.27
C VAL A 39 4.59 2.34 14.09
N CYS A 40 3.87 2.59 13.01
CA CYS A 40 4.11 1.92 11.74
C CYS A 40 5.55 2.34 11.46
N GLN A 41 6.49 1.48 11.86
CA GLN A 41 7.86 1.59 11.41
C GLN A 41 7.72 1.34 9.92
N LEU A 42 7.50 2.42 9.17
CA LEU A 42 7.62 2.41 7.72
C LEU A 42 8.95 1.70 7.47
N PRO A 43 8.94 0.62 6.66
CA PRO A 43 10.17 -0.03 6.29
C PRO A 43 11.13 1.06 5.84
N LYS A 44 12.34 1.12 6.42
CA LYS A 44 13.36 2.04 5.88
C LYS A 44 13.46 1.73 4.39
N HIS A 45 13.47 2.74 3.54
CA HIS A 45 13.52 2.60 2.07
C HIS A 45 14.52 1.54 1.60
N SER A 46 15.64 1.38 2.33
CA SER A 46 16.67 0.36 2.13
C SER A 46 16.26 -1.10 2.40
N SER A 47 15.01 -1.37 2.78
CA SER A 47 14.50 -2.71 3.13
C SER A 47 13.38 -3.21 2.21
N LEU A 48 12.85 -2.35 1.34
CA LEU A 48 11.84 -2.76 0.38
C LEU A 48 12.47 -3.54 -0.78
N PRO A 49 11.83 -4.63 -1.26
CA PRO A 49 12.43 -5.54 -2.20
C PRO A 49 12.44 -4.97 -3.62
N TYR A 50 13.59 -5.04 -4.27
CA TYR A 50 13.78 -4.75 -5.69
C TYR A 50 14.75 -5.77 -6.30
N VAL A 51 14.86 -5.79 -7.63
CA VAL A 51 15.84 -6.64 -8.32
C VAL A 51 17.08 -5.80 -8.61
N ALA A 52 18.15 -6.00 -7.84
CA ALA A 52 19.42 -5.34 -8.07
C ALA A 52 20.07 -5.83 -9.37
N LEU A 53 20.65 -4.90 -10.12
CA LEU A 53 21.45 -5.14 -11.32
C LEU A 53 22.88 -4.66 -11.11
N ASP A 54 23.80 -5.14 -11.93
CA ASP A 54 25.15 -4.58 -11.99
C ASP A 54 25.11 -3.07 -12.36
N PRO A 55 25.69 -2.17 -11.54
CA PRO A 55 25.73 -0.74 -11.82
C PRO A 55 26.39 -0.38 -13.16
N GLU A 56 27.33 -1.18 -13.66
CA GLU A 56 28.04 -0.90 -14.91
C GLU A 56 27.10 -0.95 -16.12
N VAL A 57 26.13 -1.87 -16.10
CA VAL A 57 25.13 -2.04 -17.17
C VAL A 57 24.20 -0.83 -17.27
N MET A 58 23.92 -0.18 -16.14
CA MET A 58 22.99 0.94 -16.07
C MET A 58 23.60 2.29 -16.47
N ARG A 59 24.94 2.36 -16.63
CA ARG A 59 25.67 3.62 -16.80
C ARG A 59 25.29 4.37 -18.09
N TYR A 60 24.91 3.65 -19.14
CA TYR A 60 24.64 4.22 -20.45
C TYR A 60 23.15 4.24 -20.82
N LEU A 61 22.29 3.84 -19.88
CA LEU A 61 20.85 3.75 -20.09
C LEU A 61 20.14 4.96 -19.45
N CYS A 62 19.08 5.45 -20.09
CA CYS A 62 18.14 6.44 -19.52
C CYS A 62 17.22 5.83 -18.44
N TRP A 63 17.69 4.76 -17.79
CA TRP A 63 16.98 3.97 -16.80
C TRP A 63 17.82 3.89 -15.53
N SER A 64 17.17 3.63 -14.40
CA SER A 64 17.77 3.57 -13.08
C SER A 64 17.40 2.30 -12.34
N ASN A 65 18.39 1.67 -11.73
CA ASN A 65 18.24 0.60 -10.74
C ASN A 65 18.51 1.12 -9.30
N ASN A 66 18.70 2.42 -9.13
CA ASN A 66 18.95 3.01 -7.81
C ASN A 66 17.69 2.87 -6.95
N PRO A 67 17.73 2.18 -5.79
CA PRO A 67 16.54 1.98 -4.97
C PRO A 67 15.86 3.30 -4.58
N ASN A 68 16.63 4.40 -4.42
CA ASN A 68 16.09 5.74 -4.13
C ASN A 68 15.26 6.35 -5.27
N GLU A 69 15.37 5.81 -6.48
CA GLU A 69 14.68 6.26 -7.68
C GLU A 69 13.59 5.27 -8.14
N LEU A 70 13.45 4.10 -7.49
CA LEU A 70 12.45 3.08 -7.86
C LEU A 70 11.07 3.28 -7.21
N TRP A 71 10.89 4.36 -6.45
CA TRP A 71 9.62 4.71 -5.77
C TRP A 71 9.03 3.54 -4.97
N LEU A 72 9.90 2.86 -4.20
CA LEU A 72 9.54 1.62 -3.50
C LEU A 72 8.39 1.82 -2.52
N ASP A 73 8.43 2.91 -1.75
CA ASP A 73 7.39 3.23 -0.76
C ASP A 73 6.02 3.50 -1.41
N VAL A 74 6.00 3.98 -2.66
CA VAL A 74 4.76 4.43 -3.33
C VAL A 74 4.00 3.27 -3.93
N TYR A 75 4.70 2.32 -4.56
CA TYR A 75 4.04 1.29 -5.38
C TYR A 75 4.33 -0.15 -4.94
N PHE A 76 5.34 -0.36 -4.10
CA PHE A 76 5.87 -1.70 -3.79
C PHE A 76 5.95 -1.98 -2.28
N ASN A 77 5.40 -1.10 -1.45
CA ASN A 77 5.34 -1.32 -0.01
C ASN A 77 4.31 -2.42 0.33
N PRO A 78 4.71 -3.56 0.91
CA PRO A 78 3.80 -4.66 1.21
C PRO A 78 2.83 -4.37 2.37
N LEU A 79 3.08 -3.30 3.14
CA LEU A 79 2.22 -2.89 4.26
C LEU A 79 1.07 -1.95 3.83
N GLU A 80 1.06 -1.52 2.57
CA GLU A 80 0.08 -0.62 1.99
C GLU A 80 -0.53 -1.26 0.71
N PRO A 81 -1.69 -0.78 0.24
CA PRO A 81 -2.19 -1.14 -1.08
C PRO A 81 -1.11 -0.91 -2.14
N ASN A 82 -0.72 -1.96 -2.84
CA ASN A 82 0.42 -1.93 -3.75
C ASN A 82 0.11 -2.54 -5.11
N LEU A 83 1.07 -2.42 -6.03
CA LEU A 83 0.90 -2.83 -7.42
C LEU A 83 0.67 -4.34 -7.57
N SER A 84 1.33 -5.15 -6.74
CA SER A 84 1.17 -6.60 -6.74
C SER A 84 -0.28 -7.01 -6.42
N GLN A 85 -0.88 -6.37 -5.42
CA GLN A 85 -2.28 -6.56 -5.05
C GLN A 85 -3.24 -6.03 -6.11
N ALA A 86 -3.00 -4.81 -6.63
CA ALA A 86 -3.90 -4.16 -7.58
C ALA A 86 -4.10 -4.96 -8.89
N TYR A 87 -3.08 -5.68 -9.35
CA TYR A 87 -3.14 -6.50 -10.58
C TYR A 87 -3.13 -8.00 -10.31
N ASN A 88 -3.18 -8.40 -9.04
CA ASN A 88 -3.13 -9.81 -8.63
C ASN A 88 -1.91 -10.56 -9.22
N VAL A 89 -0.75 -9.89 -9.20
CA VAL A 89 0.53 -10.44 -9.67
C VAL A 89 1.48 -10.57 -8.48
N ALA A 90 1.61 -11.77 -7.93
CA ALA A 90 2.39 -12.02 -6.71
C ALA A 90 3.87 -11.65 -6.83
N GLY A 91 4.38 -10.96 -5.80
CA GLY A 91 5.80 -10.66 -5.65
C GLY A 91 6.36 -9.72 -6.72
N LEU A 92 5.51 -8.88 -7.31
CA LEU A 92 5.90 -7.89 -8.31
C LEU A 92 6.86 -6.87 -7.69
N ARG A 93 8.06 -6.75 -8.26
CA ARG A 93 9.14 -5.89 -7.77
C ARG A 93 9.73 -5.07 -8.91
N PRO A 94 10.19 -3.84 -8.64
CA PRO A 94 10.84 -3.04 -9.66
C PRO A 94 12.24 -3.59 -9.96
N VAL A 95 12.57 -3.61 -11.25
CA VAL A 95 13.91 -3.87 -11.76
C VAL A 95 14.54 -2.54 -12.13
N VAL A 96 13.91 -1.76 -13.01
CA VAL A 96 14.39 -0.43 -13.37
C VAL A 96 13.24 0.55 -13.59
N ARG A 97 13.51 1.84 -13.38
CA ARG A 97 12.62 2.95 -13.73
C ARG A 97 13.28 3.86 -14.75
N GLU A 98 12.53 4.39 -15.69
CA GLU A 98 13.01 5.44 -16.58
C GLU A 98 13.38 6.71 -15.78
N LYS A 99 14.47 7.39 -16.13
CA LYS A 99 14.94 8.58 -15.41
C LYS A 99 14.10 9.81 -15.70
N ASP A 100 13.82 10.05 -16.99
CA ASP A 100 13.08 11.22 -17.48
C ASP A 100 11.59 10.94 -17.73
N GLY A 101 11.15 9.70 -17.49
CA GLY A 101 9.77 9.26 -17.60
C GLY A 101 9.33 8.52 -16.34
N ASP A 102 8.16 7.88 -16.43
CA ASP A 102 7.58 7.13 -15.32
C ASP A 102 7.42 5.64 -15.62
N ALA A 103 7.97 5.16 -16.75
CA ALA A 103 7.89 3.76 -17.10
C ALA A 103 8.77 2.89 -16.19
N PHE A 104 8.28 1.69 -15.89
CA PHE A 104 9.00 0.69 -15.10
C PHE A 104 9.15 -0.61 -15.89
N ILE A 105 10.28 -1.29 -15.68
CA ILE A 105 10.42 -2.72 -15.93
C ILE A 105 10.36 -3.41 -14.58
N LEU A 106 9.45 -4.37 -14.45
CA LEU A 106 9.17 -5.12 -13.22
C LEU A 106 9.46 -6.61 -13.41
N GLN A 107 9.64 -7.32 -12.31
CA GLN A 107 9.76 -8.78 -12.28
C GLN A 107 8.91 -9.36 -11.14
N ASP A 108 8.17 -10.42 -11.44
CA ASP A 108 7.38 -11.13 -10.42
C ASP A 108 8.18 -12.22 -9.69
N GLU A 109 7.54 -12.97 -8.80
CA GLU A 109 8.17 -14.09 -8.09
C GLU A 109 8.56 -15.25 -9.03
N LYS A 110 7.88 -15.39 -10.17
CA LYS A 110 8.10 -16.43 -11.20
C LYS A 110 9.12 -16.01 -12.25
N LYS A 111 9.83 -14.91 -12.04
CA LYS A 111 10.85 -14.36 -12.95
C LYS A 111 10.30 -13.92 -14.32
N ARG A 112 9.00 -13.62 -14.40
CA ARG A 112 8.37 -13.02 -15.58
C ARG A 112 8.54 -11.50 -15.52
N PHE A 113 8.76 -10.89 -16.68
CA PHE A 113 8.96 -9.46 -16.81
C PHE A 113 7.67 -8.74 -17.20
N TYR A 114 7.53 -7.51 -16.74
CA TYR A 114 6.40 -6.64 -17.02
C TYR A 114 6.88 -5.24 -17.34
N LEU A 115 6.14 -4.54 -18.19
CA LEU A 115 6.23 -3.10 -18.37
C LEU A 115 5.06 -2.47 -17.64
N TRP A 116 5.31 -1.41 -16.89
CA TRP A 116 4.25 -0.69 -16.21
C TRP A 116 4.37 0.80 -16.46
N LYS A 117 3.25 1.41 -16.84
CA LYS A 117 3.13 2.85 -17.12
C LYS A 117 2.14 3.44 -16.12
N PRO A 118 2.60 4.09 -15.04
CA PRO A 118 1.73 4.63 -14.00
C PRO A 118 0.70 5.62 -14.52
N TRP A 119 1.09 6.42 -15.51
CA TRP A 119 0.21 7.43 -16.12
C TRP A 119 -0.97 6.82 -16.86
N ASP A 120 -0.73 5.72 -17.58
CA ASP A 120 -1.77 5.02 -18.34
C ASP A 120 -2.56 4.04 -17.46
N GLY A 121 -1.97 3.62 -16.33
CA GLY A 121 -2.54 2.57 -15.49
C GLY A 121 -2.45 1.18 -16.14
N ASP A 122 -1.57 1.02 -17.13
CA ASP A 122 -1.41 -0.23 -17.87
C ASP A 122 -0.24 -1.04 -17.32
N LEU A 123 -0.52 -2.28 -16.89
CA LEU A 123 0.48 -3.30 -16.63
C LEU A 123 0.52 -4.27 -17.81
N LEU A 124 1.66 -4.38 -18.47
CA LEU A 124 1.85 -5.20 -19.64
C LEU A 124 2.80 -6.36 -19.31
N ARG A 125 2.37 -7.60 -19.49
CA ARG A 125 3.23 -8.77 -19.37
C ARG A 125 4.09 -8.92 -20.62
N VAL A 126 5.40 -8.97 -20.43
CA VAL A 126 6.37 -9.25 -21.48
C VAL A 126 6.30 -10.74 -21.85
N LYS A 127 6.16 -11.04 -23.14
CA LYS A 127 6.16 -12.43 -23.66
C LYS A 127 7.54 -13.04 -23.63
N ASP A 128 7.60 -14.35 -23.42
CA ASP A 128 8.85 -15.12 -23.30
C ASP A 128 9.79 -14.99 -24.51
N VAL A 129 9.27 -14.69 -25.70
CA VAL A 129 10.09 -14.44 -26.90
C VAL A 129 11.11 -13.31 -26.71
N TRP A 130 10.83 -12.36 -25.81
CA TRP A 130 11.70 -11.22 -25.51
C TRP A 130 12.73 -11.50 -24.41
N THR A 131 12.56 -12.58 -23.64
CA THR A 131 13.37 -12.87 -22.43
C THR A 131 14.07 -14.23 -22.50
N LYS A 132 13.67 -15.12 -23.41
CA LYS A 132 14.24 -16.46 -23.55
C LYS A 132 15.65 -16.41 -24.15
N GLY A 133 16.54 -17.22 -23.59
CA GLY A 133 17.91 -17.42 -24.12
C GLY A 133 18.97 -16.49 -23.52
N PHE A 134 18.56 -15.58 -22.63
CA PHE A 134 19.49 -14.78 -21.84
C PHE A 134 19.86 -15.50 -20.52
N ASP A 135 21.08 -15.27 -20.05
CA ASP A 135 21.66 -15.89 -18.86
C ASP A 135 21.61 -15.00 -17.60
N SER A 136 21.11 -13.78 -17.74
CA SER A 136 21.17 -12.74 -16.69
C SER A 136 20.03 -11.72 -16.85
N ASN A 137 19.62 -11.11 -15.74
CA ASN A 137 18.59 -10.06 -15.77
C ASN A 137 19.10 -8.82 -16.50
N GLU A 138 20.40 -8.52 -16.40
CA GLU A 138 21.07 -7.40 -17.05
C GLU A 138 20.88 -7.45 -18.57
N LYS A 139 21.20 -8.58 -19.20
CA LYS A 139 21.03 -8.75 -20.65
C LYS A 139 19.57 -8.73 -21.07
N ILE A 140 18.67 -9.26 -20.23
CA ILE A 140 17.23 -9.17 -20.48
C ILE A 140 16.80 -7.71 -20.48
N VAL A 141 17.11 -6.96 -19.42
CA VAL A 141 16.69 -5.56 -19.27
C VAL A 141 17.27 -4.69 -20.37
N GLU A 142 18.55 -4.87 -20.71
CA GLU A 142 19.18 -4.18 -21.84
C GLU A 142 18.45 -4.47 -23.16
N HIS A 143 18.17 -5.75 -23.45
CA HIS A 143 17.41 -6.15 -24.63
C HIS A 143 16.00 -5.54 -24.65
N LEU A 144 15.29 -5.54 -23.52
CA LEU A 144 13.96 -4.94 -23.41
C LEU A 144 13.98 -3.43 -23.67
N ILE A 145 14.99 -2.72 -23.14
CA ILE A 145 15.14 -1.28 -23.35
C ILE A 145 15.46 -0.95 -24.82
N ILE A 146 16.40 -1.67 -25.43
CA ILE A 146 16.80 -1.45 -26.82
C ILE A 146 15.62 -1.67 -27.78
N TYR A 147 14.79 -2.69 -27.53
CA TYR A 147 13.67 -3.05 -28.40
C TYR A 147 12.29 -2.65 -27.84
N MET A 148 12.23 -1.64 -26.98
CA MET A 148 11.05 -1.28 -26.19
C MET A 148 9.76 -1.21 -27.03
N SER A 149 9.78 -0.49 -28.17
CA SER A 149 8.58 -0.35 -29.02
C SER A 149 8.07 -1.69 -29.57
N GLY A 150 8.96 -2.66 -29.80
CA GLY A 150 8.61 -4.01 -30.21
C GLY A 150 8.05 -4.82 -29.05
N VAL A 151 8.68 -4.71 -27.88
CA VAL A 151 8.24 -5.36 -26.64
C VAL A 151 6.82 -4.91 -26.28
N GLU A 152 6.56 -3.61 -26.25
CA GLU A 152 5.25 -3.02 -25.92
C GLU A 152 4.15 -3.51 -26.86
N ARG A 153 4.39 -3.48 -28.17
CA ARG A 153 3.43 -3.95 -29.17
C ARG A 153 3.11 -5.44 -29.02
N GLY A 154 4.08 -6.23 -28.57
CA GLY A 154 3.94 -7.66 -28.40
C GLY A 154 3.39 -8.10 -27.04
N ALA A 155 3.36 -7.21 -26.04
CA ALA A 155 3.02 -7.52 -24.67
C ALA A 155 1.52 -7.80 -24.47
N GLU A 156 1.18 -8.42 -23.34
CA GLU A 156 -0.20 -8.77 -22.97
C GLU A 156 -0.68 -7.84 -21.86
N ILE A 157 -1.82 -7.17 -22.05
CA ILE A 157 -2.40 -6.31 -21.01
C ILE A 157 -2.87 -7.18 -19.83
N ILE A 158 -2.47 -6.79 -18.63
CA ILE A 158 -2.94 -7.32 -17.36
C ILE A 158 -3.92 -6.30 -16.80
N TYR A 159 -5.17 -6.72 -16.67
CA TYR A 159 -6.22 -5.87 -16.11
C TYR A 159 -6.06 -5.76 -14.60
N ARG A 160 -6.38 -4.57 -14.09
CA ARG A 160 -6.50 -4.34 -12.65
C ARG A 160 -7.70 -5.12 -12.13
N ASP A 161 -7.56 -5.72 -10.95
CA ASP A 161 -8.70 -6.27 -10.24
C ASP A 161 -9.58 -5.10 -9.78
N ILE A 162 -10.77 -4.99 -10.39
CA ILE A 162 -11.80 -4.04 -9.96
C ILE A 162 -12.69 -4.79 -8.99
N GLU A 163 -12.51 -4.57 -7.69
CA GLU A 163 -13.52 -4.94 -6.71
C GLU A 163 -14.76 -4.06 -6.98
N ILE A 164 -15.83 -4.67 -7.47
CA ILE A 164 -17.15 -4.03 -7.57
C ILE A 164 -17.82 -4.28 -6.22
N ASP A 165 -17.79 -3.26 -5.35
CA ASP A 165 -18.58 -3.19 -4.12
C ASP A 165 -20.09 -3.00 -4.42
#